data_AF-A0A0W0WV37-F1
#
_entry.id   AF-A0A0W0WV37-F1
#
_cell.length_a   1.000
_cell.length_b   1.000
_cell.length_c   1.000
_cell.angle_alpha   90.00
_cell.angle_beta   90.00
_cell.angle_gamma   90.00
#
_symmetry.space_group_name_H-M   'P 1'
#
loop_
_entity.id
_entity.type
_entity.pdbx_description
1 polymer ?
#
loop_
_entity_poly.entity_id
_entity_poly.type
_entity_poly.pdbx_seq_one_letter_code
_entity_poly.pdbx_strand_id
1 'polypeptide(L)'
;MDPLGELEDSLAYMFELQAKKTGGYIEPSVSKLRVALDSYQKNSSSNSLKNLVIAIRNAFPVIEKYYIDSFKVRQKIEALAGTQGESINWYTTKETNRYPFFQPSKNVRDSKTDFIPWLSARTGKDFSSLSGEEQVQMLIDEKSDKDFTVKLKLHLHAKPDFLANLAMESPEAFIKLMSSSLGFQLEKYQIAKAIYHHGKTIINKSLKLDKSSEPIEKVMQLVDYLNEQLSSLHSIEKLLQDPKAKAVLDKSELFQLYQSEEYKERHQAPAAQTIKVY
;
A
#
# COMPACT_ATOMS: atom_id res chain seq x y z
N MET A 1 7.85 4.42 -30.44
CA MET A 1 7.33 3.05 -30.44
C MET A 1 5.84 3.12 -30.68
N ASP A 2 5.23 2.10 -31.29
CA ASP A 2 3.79 2.05 -31.56
C ASP A 2 3.03 1.70 -30.26
N PRO A 3 2.33 2.66 -29.62
CA PRO A 3 1.67 2.43 -28.34
C PRO A 3 0.53 1.41 -28.43
N LEU A 4 -0.05 1.24 -29.62
CA LEU A 4 -1.13 0.27 -29.86
C LEU A 4 -0.58 -1.16 -29.91
N GLY A 5 0.50 -1.40 -30.66
CA GLY A 5 1.17 -2.70 -30.71
C GLY A 5 1.64 -3.17 -29.34
N GLU A 6 2.22 -2.27 -28.54
CA GLU A 6 2.64 -2.59 -27.17
C GLU A 6 1.48 -2.93 -26.23
N LEU A 7 0.31 -2.33 -26.44
CA LEU A 7 -0.92 -2.63 -25.70
C LEU A 7 -1.47 -4.00 -26.09
N GLU A 8 -1.47 -4.32 -27.38
CA GLU A 8 -1.86 -5.64 -27.89
C GLU A 8 -0.95 -6.74 -27.35
N ASP A 9 0.37 -6.56 -27.38
CA ASP A 9 1.34 -7.50 -26.83
C ASP A 9 1.11 -7.76 -25.33
N SER A 10 0.72 -6.72 -24.58
CA SER A 10 0.43 -6.85 -23.14
C SER A 10 -0.85 -7.63 -22.85
N LEU A 11 -1.79 -7.63 -23.80
CA LEU A 11 -3.10 -8.29 -23.67
C LEU A 11 -3.16 -9.63 -24.40
N ALA A 12 -2.18 -9.94 -25.26
CA ALA A 12 -2.11 -11.14 -26.08
C ALA A 12 -2.23 -12.41 -25.23
N TYR A 13 -1.49 -12.48 -24.12
CA TYR A 13 -1.53 -13.62 -23.21
C TYR A 13 -2.94 -13.87 -22.63
N MET A 14 -3.68 -12.81 -22.28
CA MET A 14 -5.06 -12.96 -21.82
C MET A 14 -5.98 -13.43 -22.95
N PHE A 15 -5.82 -12.91 -24.17
CA PHE A 15 -6.64 -13.34 -25.30
C PHE A 15 -6.45 -14.81 -25.63
N GLU A 16 -5.22 -15.32 -25.58
CA GLU A 16 -4.93 -16.74 -25.80
C GLU A 16 -5.59 -17.63 -24.74
N LEU A 17 -5.50 -17.26 -23.46
CA LEU A 17 -6.11 -18.02 -22.37
C LEU A 17 -7.65 -17.96 -22.36
N GLN A 18 -8.23 -16.90 -22.91
CA GLN A 18 -9.66 -16.71 -23.01
C GLN A 18 -10.28 -17.30 -24.28
N ALA A 19 -9.47 -17.78 -25.23
CA ALA A 19 -9.96 -18.28 -26.51
C ALA A 19 -10.70 -19.62 -26.35
N LYS A 20 -11.99 -19.65 -26.77
CA LYS A 20 -12.76 -20.88 -26.90
C LYS A 20 -12.42 -21.55 -28.22
N LYS A 21 -12.56 -22.89 -28.28
CA LYS A 21 -12.42 -23.69 -29.51
C LYS A 21 -13.37 -23.27 -30.65
N THR A 22 -14.40 -22.48 -30.35
CA THR A 22 -15.39 -21.91 -31.29
C THR A 22 -15.02 -20.52 -31.82
N GLY A 23 -13.83 -19.98 -31.51
CA GLY A 23 -13.35 -18.69 -32.02
C GLY A 23 -13.86 -17.45 -31.28
N GLY A 24 -14.56 -17.63 -30.16
CA GLY A 24 -14.99 -16.54 -29.26
C GLY A 24 -14.23 -16.54 -27.93
N TYR A 25 -14.48 -15.55 -27.07
CA TYR A 25 -13.85 -15.46 -25.75
C TYR A 25 -14.75 -16.00 -24.63
N ILE A 26 -14.14 -16.43 -23.51
CA ILE A 26 -14.87 -16.89 -22.32
C ILE A 26 -15.70 -15.73 -21.74
N GLU A 27 -15.09 -14.57 -21.52
CA GLU A 27 -15.76 -13.39 -20.99
C GLU A 27 -16.25 -12.45 -22.10
N PRO A 28 -17.50 -11.95 -22.02
CA PRO A 28 -18.02 -10.97 -22.96
C PRO A 28 -17.24 -9.64 -22.99
N SER A 29 -16.63 -9.25 -21.86
CA SER A 29 -15.81 -8.04 -21.77
C SER A 29 -14.53 -8.14 -22.61
N VAL A 30 -13.90 -9.32 -22.66
CA VAL A 30 -12.71 -9.58 -23.48
C VAL A 30 -13.05 -9.63 -24.96
N SER A 31 -14.21 -10.17 -25.33
CA SER A 31 -14.71 -10.10 -26.71
C SER A 31 -14.95 -8.66 -27.17
N LYS A 32 -15.59 -7.83 -26.33
CA LYS A 32 -15.79 -6.41 -26.61
C LYS A 32 -14.47 -5.64 -26.71
N LEU A 33 -13.49 -6.00 -25.87
CA LEU A 33 -12.15 -5.43 -25.92
C LEU A 33 -11.44 -5.74 -27.24
N ARG A 34 -11.50 -6.99 -27.71
CA ARG A 34 -10.90 -7.37 -28.99
C ARG A 34 -11.53 -6.59 -30.15
N VAL A 35 -12.86 -6.50 -30.19
CA VAL A 35 -13.57 -5.72 -31.21
C VAL A 35 -13.21 -4.24 -31.16
N ALA A 36 -13.02 -3.68 -29.96
CA ALA A 36 -12.64 -2.28 -29.79
C ALA A 36 -11.20 -2.00 -30.26
N LEU A 37 -10.26 -2.93 -30.01
CA LEU A 37 -8.90 -2.87 -30.53
C LEU A 37 -8.90 -2.91 -32.07
N ASP A 38 -9.57 -3.89 -32.66
CA ASP A 38 -9.67 -4.04 -34.13
C ASP A 38 -10.33 -2.81 -34.78
N SER A 39 -11.32 -2.21 -34.09
CA SER A 39 -12.01 -1.00 -34.57
C SER A 39 -11.13 0.24 -34.50
N TYR A 40 -10.31 0.36 -33.45
CA TYR A 40 -9.36 1.46 -33.29
C TYR A 40 -8.18 1.36 -34.29
N GLN A 41 -7.73 0.13 -34.58
CA GLN A 41 -6.71 -0.14 -35.59
C GLN A 41 -7.19 0.22 -37.01
N LYS A 42 -8.46 -0.05 -37.32
CA LYS A 42 -9.07 0.27 -38.63
C LYS A 42 -9.44 1.75 -38.78
N ASN A 43 -9.75 2.43 -37.68
CA ASN A 43 -10.16 3.83 -37.70
C ASN A 43 -9.76 4.50 -36.39
N SER A 44 -8.66 5.25 -36.35
CA SER A 44 -8.09 5.86 -35.14
C SER A 44 -8.75 7.20 -34.78
N SER A 45 -10.09 7.26 -34.83
CA SER A 45 -10.88 8.42 -34.43
C SER A 45 -11.02 8.58 -32.89
N SER A 46 -11.33 9.79 -32.42
CA SER A 46 -11.70 10.05 -31.01
C SER A 46 -12.82 9.13 -30.48
N ASN A 47 -13.79 8.75 -31.33
CA ASN A 47 -14.90 7.89 -30.92
C ASN A 47 -14.46 6.43 -30.73
N SER A 48 -13.54 5.93 -31.57
CA SER A 48 -12.98 4.59 -31.40
C SER A 48 -12.01 4.53 -30.23
N LEU A 49 -11.27 5.61 -29.94
CA LEU A 49 -10.48 5.74 -28.71
C LEU A 49 -11.36 5.65 -27.46
N LYS A 50 -12.46 6.41 -27.42
CA LYS A 50 -13.42 6.35 -26.30
C LYS A 50 -14.01 4.95 -26.13
N ASN A 51 -14.37 4.28 -27.22
CA ASN A 51 -14.87 2.92 -27.18
C ASN A 51 -13.81 1.93 -26.67
N LEU A 52 -12.54 2.10 -27.06
CA LEU A 52 -11.41 1.32 -26.58
C LEU A 52 -11.19 1.50 -25.08
N VAL A 53 -11.18 2.75 -24.60
CA VAL A 53 -11.05 3.07 -23.16
C VAL A 53 -12.17 2.43 -22.35
N ILE A 54 -13.42 2.50 -22.82
CA ILE A 54 -14.58 1.87 -22.16
C ILE A 54 -14.42 0.34 -22.14
N ALA A 55 -14.00 -0.26 -23.25
CA ALA A 55 -13.85 -1.70 -23.36
C ALA A 55 -12.74 -2.22 -22.43
N ILE A 56 -11.61 -1.51 -22.35
CA ILE A 56 -10.52 -1.83 -21.42
C ILE A 56 -10.96 -1.68 -19.97
N ARG A 57 -11.68 -0.59 -19.66
CA ARG A 57 -12.20 -0.37 -18.31
C ARG A 57 -13.10 -1.52 -17.85
N ASN A 58 -13.98 -1.99 -18.73
CA ASN A 58 -14.86 -3.12 -18.45
C ASN A 58 -14.10 -4.46 -18.37
N ALA A 59 -12.91 -4.55 -18.96
CA ALA A 59 -12.07 -5.73 -18.94
C ALA A 59 -11.08 -5.76 -17.75
N PHE A 60 -10.90 -4.67 -16.99
CA PHE A 60 -9.95 -4.64 -15.85
C PHE A 60 -10.12 -5.78 -14.84
N PRO A 61 -11.34 -6.14 -14.39
CA PRO A 61 -11.51 -7.27 -13.47
C PRO A 61 -10.97 -8.59 -14.04
N VAL A 62 -10.97 -8.73 -15.36
CA VAL A 62 -10.44 -9.90 -16.06
C VAL A 62 -8.93 -9.76 -16.26
N ILE A 63 -8.43 -8.58 -16.64
CA ILE A 63 -7.00 -8.29 -16.78
C ILE A 63 -6.25 -8.56 -15.46
N GLU A 64 -6.80 -8.10 -14.34
CA GLU A 64 -6.25 -8.35 -13.00
C GLU A 64 -6.27 -9.84 -12.64
N LYS A 65 -7.31 -10.58 -13.05
CA LYS A 65 -7.43 -12.02 -12.83
C LYS A 65 -6.34 -12.84 -13.54
N TYR A 66 -5.79 -12.35 -14.64
CA TYR A 66 -4.70 -13.00 -15.38
C TYR A 66 -3.30 -12.47 -15.03
N TYR A 67 -3.16 -11.76 -13.90
CA TYR A 67 -1.88 -11.19 -13.44
C TYR A 67 -1.23 -10.23 -14.44
N ILE A 68 -2.02 -9.64 -15.34
CA ILE A 68 -1.53 -8.58 -16.22
C ILE A 68 -1.49 -7.28 -15.41
N ASP A 69 -0.36 -6.60 -15.51
CA ASP A 69 -0.13 -5.33 -14.84
C ASP A 69 -1.09 -4.25 -15.35
N SER A 70 -2.18 -4.05 -14.60
CA SER A 70 -3.22 -3.09 -14.92
C SER A 70 -2.72 -1.64 -14.91
N PHE A 71 -1.61 -1.36 -14.20
CA PHE A 71 -0.97 -0.06 -14.22
C PHE A 71 -0.25 0.18 -15.56
N LYS A 72 0.48 -0.82 -16.08
CA LYS A 72 1.08 -0.73 -17.43
C LYS A 72 0.03 -0.58 -18.53
N VAL A 73 -1.10 -1.28 -18.42
CA VAL A 73 -2.21 -1.14 -19.37
C VAL A 73 -2.75 0.29 -19.35
N ARG A 74 -2.96 0.89 -18.17
CA ARG A 74 -3.40 2.30 -18.05
C ARG A 74 -2.41 3.28 -18.65
N GLN A 75 -1.12 3.15 -18.33
CA GLN A 75 -0.07 4.02 -18.86
C GLN A 75 -0.01 3.99 -20.39
N LYS A 76 -0.16 2.80 -21.00
CA LYS A 76 -0.13 2.66 -22.47
C LYS A 76 -1.32 3.32 -23.14
N ILE A 77 -2.50 3.22 -22.56
CA ILE A 77 -3.72 3.85 -23.10
C ILE A 77 -3.68 5.36 -22.85
N GLU A 78 -3.13 5.83 -21.73
CA GLU A 78 -2.89 7.25 -21.49
C GLU A 78 -1.89 7.84 -22.50
N ALA A 79 -0.80 7.12 -22.81
CA ALA A 79 0.13 7.52 -23.86
C ALA A 79 -0.56 7.60 -25.23
N LEU A 80 -1.44 6.64 -25.52
CA LEU A 80 -2.21 6.56 -26.77
C LEU A 80 -3.32 7.63 -26.86
N ALA A 81 -3.90 8.06 -25.74
CA ALA A 81 -4.80 9.21 -25.71
C ALA A 81 -4.04 10.54 -25.81
N GLY A 82 -2.85 10.62 -25.20
CA GLY A 82 -1.96 11.77 -25.28
C GLY A 82 -1.51 12.09 -26.70
N THR A 83 -1.30 11.08 -27.56
CA THR A 83 -1.00 11.30 -28.99
C THR A 83 -2.17 11.93 -29.77
N GLN A 84 -3.40 11.78 -29.29
CA GLN A 84 -4.60 12.41 -29.85
C GLN A 84 -5.00 13.71 -29.15
N GLY A 85 -4.23 14.17 -28.16
CA GLY A 85 -4.56 15.34 -27.34
C GLY A 85 -5.73 15.12 -26.38
N GLU A 86 -6.10 13.86 -26.11
CA GLU A 86 -7.15 13.51 -25.17
C GLU A 86 -6.55 13.04 -23.83
N SER A 87 -7.15 13.46 -22.72
CA SER A 87 -6.80 12.96 -21.38
C SER A 87 -7.86 11.98 -20.88
N ILE A 88 -7.46 10.79 -20.44
CA ILE A 88 -8.40 9.80 -19.92
C ILE A 88 -8.67 10.07 -18.45
N ASN A 89 -9.94 10.34 -18.12
CA ASN A 89 -10.38 10.35 -16.74
C ASN A 89 -10.87 8.96 -16.32
N TRP A 90 -9.99 8.20 -15.69
CA TRP A 90 -10.29 6.85 -15.18
C TRP A 90 -11.36 6.82 -14.08
N TYR A 91 -11.65 7.97 -13.46
CA TYR A 91 -12.50 8.10 -12.28
C TYR A 91 -13.92 8.56 -12.59
N THR A 92 -14.24 8.91 -13.84
CA THR A 92 -15.62 9.24 -14.23
C THR A 92 -16.39 8.00 -14.67
N THR A 93 -17.00 7.26 -13.74
CA THR A 93 -18.13 6.37 -14.05
C THR A 93 -19.40 7.22 -14.12
N LYS A 94 -19.72 7.77 -15.30
CA LYS A 94 -21.12 8.06 -15.61
C LYS A 94 -21.73 6.76 -16.13
N GLU A 95 -21.94 5.80 -15.23
CA GLU A 95 -22.94 4.77 -15.51
C GLU A 95 -24.28 5.51 -15.54
N THR A 96 -24.80 5.73 -16.74
CA THR A 96 -26.19 6.14 -16.93
C THR A 96 -27.04 5.04 -16.33
N ASN A 97 -27.49 5.30 -15.11
CA ASN A 97 -28.35 4.43 -14.31
C ASN A 97 -29.58 4.06 -15.15
N ARG A 98 -29.68 2.79 -15.56
CA ARG A 98 -30.76 2.27 -16.45
C ARG A 98 -32.10 2.07 -15.73
N TYR A 99 -32.25 2.59 -14.50
CA TYR A 99 -33.46 2.44 -13.70
C TYR A 99 -34.04 3.81 -13.33
N PRO A 100 -35.11 4.28 -14.00
CA PRO A 100 -35.68 5.61 -13.78
C PRO A 100 -36.37 5.78 -12.42
N PHE A 101 -36.65 4.68 -11.71
CA PHE A 101 -37.33 4.70 -10.40
C PHE A 101 -36.37 4.72 -9.19
N PHE A 102 -35.07 4.56 -9.42
CA PHE A 102 -34.06 4.79 -8.40
C PHE A 102 -33.33 6.09 -8.72
N GLN A 103 -33.89 7.20 -8.23
CA GLN A 103 -33.14 8.44 -8.10
C GLN A 103 -32.44 8.42 -6.74
N PRO A 104 -31.15 8.07 -6.63
CA PRO A 104 -30.44 8.34 -5.40
C PRO A 104 -30.48 9.86 -5.20
N SER A 105 -31.03 10.28 -4.07
CA SER A 105 -31.21 11.68 -3.70
C SER A 105 -29.92 12.48 -3.90
N LYS A 106 -29.97 13.57 -4.68
CA LYS A 106 -28.85 14.49 -4.98
C LYS A 106 -28.25 15.21 -3.75
N ASN A 107 -28.74 14.93 -2.54
CA ASN A 107 -28.35 15.63 -1.31
C ASN A 107 -27.62 14.76 -0.28
N VAL A 108 -27.21 13.54 -0.62
CA VAL A 108 -26.23 12.82 0.21
C VAL A 108 -24.86 13.01 -0.43
N ARG A 109 -24.14 14.05 -0.03
CA ARG A 109 -22.68 13.97 -0.10
C ARG A 109 -22.31 12.71 0.68
N ASP A 110 -21.71 11.74 0.01
CA ASP A 110 -21.44 10.40 0.49
C ASP A 110 -20.65 10.36 1.82
N SER A 111 -21.34 10.49 2.95
CA SER A 111 -20.78 10.12 4.26
C SER A 111 -20.67 8.60 4.44
N LYS A 112 -21.20 7.82 3.48
CA LYS A 112 -21.11 6.35 3.45
C LYS A 112 -19.86 5.83 2.73
N THR A 113 -19.14 6.65 1.97
CA THR A 113 -17.88 6.24 1.31
C THR A 113 -16.65 6.65 2.10
N ASP A 114 -16.72 7.72 2.89
CA ASP A 114 -15.62 8.18 3.72
C ASP A 114 -15.36 7.24 4.91
N PHE A 115 -14.13 6.73 5.00
CA PHE A 115 -13.71 5.72 5.98
C PHE A 115 -13.87 6.17 7.43
N ILE A 116 -13.47 7.41 7.77
CA ILE A 116 -13.51 7.91 9.15
C ILE A 116 -14.94 8.12 9.68
N PRO A 117 -15.85 8.81 8.95
CA PRO A 117 -17.27 8.87 9.32
C PRO A 117 -17.92 7.50 9.43
N TRP A 118 -17.61 6.58 8.52
CA TRP A 118 -18.11 5.20 8.58
C TRP A 118 -17.64 4.47 9.84
N LEU A 119 -16.35 4.56 10.16
CA LEU A 119 -15.76 3.91 11.34
C LEU A 119 -16.32 4.50 12.63
N SER A 120 -16.51 5.82 12.67
CA SER A 120 -17.08 6.52 13.84
C SER A 120 -18.55 6.15 14.06
N ALA A 121 -19.35 6.08 12.98
CA ALA A 121 -20.75 5.67 13.06
C ALA A 121 -20.91 4.21 13.51
N ARG A 122 -19.98 3.35 13.10
CA ARG A 122 -19.99 1.93 13.43
C ARG A 122 -19.65 1.65 14.89
N THR A 123 -18.64 2.35 15.40
CA THR A 123 -18.14 2.17 16.77
C THR A 123 -18.87 3.03 17.79
N GLY A 124 -19.69 3.99 17.33
CA GLY A 124 -20.40 4.95 18.18
C GLY A 124 -19.47 5.98 18.84
N LYS A 125 -18.21 6.06 18.40
CA LYS A 125 -17.18 6.96 18.94
C LYS A 125 -16.69 7.88 17.84
N ASP A 126 -16.51 9.16 18.14
CA ASP A 126 -15.89 10.07 17.18
C ASP A 126 -14.39 9.79 17.09
N PHE A 127 -13.94 9.26 15.94
CA PHE A 127 -12.54 8.93 15.70
C PHE A 127 -11.61 10.13 15.96
N SER A 128 -12.03 11.35 15.58
CA SER A 128 -11.17 12.54 15.69
C SER A 128 -11.00 13.02 17.13
N SER A 129 -11.88 12.58 18.03
CA SER A 129 -11.84 12.93 19.46
C SER A 129 -10.96 12.00 20.30
N LEU A 130 -10.54 10.86 19.72
CA LEU A 130 -9.74 9.85 20.39
C LEU A 130 -8.25 10.17 20.35
N SER A 131 -7.50 9.67 21.33
CA SER A 131 -6.03 9.69 21.26
C SER A 131 -5.51 8.77 20.15
N GLY A 132 -4.30 9.04 19.63
CA GLY A 132 -3.71 8.22 18.56
C GLY A 132 -3.65 6.72 18.86
N GLU A 133 -3.41 6.35 20.12
CA GLU A 133 -3.41 4.94 20.53
C GLU A 133 -4.82 4.32 20.44
N GLU A 134 -5.84 5.06 20.90
CA GLU A 134 -7.24 4.63 20.83
C GLU A 134 -7.75 4.59 19.39
N GLN A 135 -7.29 5.50 18.53
CA GLN A 135 -7.56 5.50 17.10
C GLN A 135 -6.99 4.23 16.45
N VAL A 136 -5.73 3.88 16.73
CA VAL A 136 -5.12 2.64 16.24
C VAL A 136 -5.85 1.41 16.78
N GLN A 137 -6.22 1.41 18.06
CA GLN A 137 -6.99 0.30 18.65
C GLN A 137 -8.33 0.10 17.94
N MET A 138 -9.06 1.19 17.67
CA MET A 138 -10.32 1.13 16.93
C MET A 138 -10.14 0.51 15.53
N LEU A 139 -9.05 0.87 14.83
CA LEU A 139 -8.74 0.28 13.53
C LEU A 139 -8.45 -1.22 13.63
N ILE A 140 -7.77 -1.65 14.69
CA ILE A 140 -7.46 -3.06 14.94
C ILE A 140 -8.71 -3.86 15.29
N ASP A 141 -9.63 -3.30 16.07
CA ASP A 141 -10.87 -3.95 16.49
C ASP A 141 -11.80 -4.19 15.30
N GLU A 142 -11.93 -3.19 14.41
CA GLU A 142 -12.82 -3.26 13.24
C GLU A 142 -12.18 -3.94 12.02
N LYS A 143 -10.90 -4.34 12.09
CA LYS A 143 -10.16 -4.88 10.94
C LYS A 143 -10.77 -6.14 10.32
N SER A 144 -11.53 -6.90 11.11
CA SER A 144 -12.14 -8.17 10.70
C SER A 144 -13.41 -7.97 9.88
N ASP A 145 -13.93 -6.75 9.80
CA ASP A 145 -15.10 -6.45 8.99
C ASP A 145 -14.79 -6.49 7.49
N LYS A 146 -15.75 -6.99 6.70
CA LYS A 146 -15.59 -7.17 5.26
C LYS A 146 -15.43 -5.84 4.52
N ASP A 147 -16.10 -4.80 4.98
CA ASP A 147 -16.06 -3.48 4.35
C ASP A 147 -14.85 -2.67 4.81
N PHE A 148 -14.27 -3.00 5.97
CA PHE A 148 -13.12 -2.31 6.54
C PHE A 148 -11.95 -2.25 5.56
N THR A 149 -11.52 -3.40 5.04
CA THR A 149 -10.32 -3.47 4.18
C THR A 149 -10.52 -2.67 2.89
N VAL A 150 -11.71 -2.72 2.31
CA VAL A 150 -12.03 -1.99 1.07
C VAL A 150 -12.04 -0.49 1.34
N LYS A 151 -12.71 -0.04 2.39
CA LYS A 151 -12.80 1.38 2.75
C LYS A 151 -11.46 1.95 3.18
N LEU A 152 -10.67 1.19 3.94
CA LEU A 152 -9.32 1.59 4.34
C LEU A 152 -8.44 1.76 3.09
N LYS A 153 -8.43 0.82 2.15
CA LYS A 153 -7.65 0.95 0.90
C LYS A 153 -8.04 2.19 0.09
N LEU A 154 -9.34 2.45 -0.06
CA LEU A 154 -9.83 3.66 -0.73
C LEU A 154 -9.38 4.93 0.01
N HIS A 155 -9.41 4.91 1.34
CA HIS A 155 -8.94 6.03 2.15
C HIS A 155 -7.43 6.25 1.99
N LEU A 156 -6.63 5.19 2.02
CA LEU A 156 -5.18 5.26 1.82
C LEU A 156 -4.80 5.72 0.42
N HIS A 157 -5.59 5.39 -0.60
CA HIS A 157 -5.38 5.94 -1.93
C HIS A 157 -5.56 7.47 -1.96
N ALA A 158 -6.53 8.00 -1.21
CA ALA A 158 -6.76 9.45 -1.11
C ALA A 158 -5.80 10.14 -0.13
N LYS A 159 -5.39 9.43 0.92
CA LYS A 159 -4.54 9.92 2.02
C LYS A 159 -3.47 8.85 2.34
N PRO A 160 -2.40 8.76 1.53
CA PRO A 160 -1.39 7.70 1.66
C PRO A 160 -0.64 7.75 2.99
N ASP A 161 -0.52 8.93 3.60
CA ASP A 161 0.17 9.12 4.88
C ASP A 161 -0.75 8.93 6.09
N PHE A 162 -2.01 8.51 5.95
CA PHE A 162 -2.95 8.40 7.07
C PHE A 162 -2.43 7.52 8.21
N LEU A 163 -2.01 6.28 7.91
CA LEU A 163 -1.46 5.37 8.93
C LEU A 163 -0.10 5.84 9.45
N ALA A 164 0.69 6.49 8.59
CA ALA A 164 1.99 7.02 8.98
C ALA A 164 1.81 8.18 9.98
N ASN A 165 0.83 9.05 9.76
CA ASN A 165 0.51 10.15 10.67
C ASN A 165 0.03 9.61 12.02
N LEU A 166 -0.83 8.58 12.05
CA LEU A 166 -1.25 7.92 13.28
C LEU A 166 -0.05 7.31 14.04
N ALA A 167 0.85 6.64 13.33
CA ALA A 167 2.07 6.11 13.92
C ALA A 167 2.97 7.21 14.50
N MET A 168 2.91 8.44 13.98
CA MET A 168 3.73 9.54 14.48
C MET A 168 3.16 10.19 15.75
N GLU A 169 1.88 9.97 16.09
CA GLU A 169 1.24 10.63 17.25
C GLU A 169 1.84 10.19 18.59
N SER A 170 2.10 8.89 18.78
CA SER A 170 2.72 8.37 20.00
C SER A 170 3.52 7.08 19.74
N PRO A 171 4.52 6.77 20.58
CA PRO A 171 5.24 5.49 20.46
C PRO A 171 4.31 4.30 20.69
N GLU A 172 3.30 4.43 21.56
CA GLU A 172 2.32 3.37 21.81
C GLU A 172 1.45 3.11 20.58
N ALA A 173 1.00 4.17 19.88
CA ALA A 173 0.27 4.06 18.62
C ALA A 173 1.13 3.41 17.53
N PHE A 174 2.40 3.82 17.41
CA PHE A 174 3.36 3.21 16.48
C PHE A 174 3.52 1.71 16.75
N ILE A 175 3.86 1.32 17.98
CA ILE A 175 4.10 -0.08 18.33
C ILE A 175 2.84 -0.90 18.08
N LYS A 176 1.69 -0.46 18.60
CA LYS A 176 0.41 -1.18 18.42
C LYS A 176 0.04 -1.35 16.94
N LEU A 177 0.33 -0.35 16.11
CA LEU A 177 0.10 -0.44 14.67
C LEU A 177 1.03 -1.46 14.01
N MET A 178 2.34 -1.42 14.33
CA MET A 178 3.34 -2.31 13.74
C MET A 178 3.16 -3.78 14.13
N SER A 179 2.75 -4.04 15.37
CA SER A 179 2.42 -5.40 15.85
C SER A 179 1.13 -5.96 15.24
N SER A 180 0.44 -5.20 14.39
CA SER A 180 -0.79 -5.60 13.71
C SER A 180 -0.57 -5.79 12.21
N SER A 181 -1.52 -6.46 11.54
CA SER A 181 -1.53 -6.58 10.08
C SER A 181 -1.69 -5.24 9.35
N LEU A 182 -2.07 -4.16 10.04
CA LEU A 182 -2.14 -2.82 9.44
C LEU A 182 -0.75 -2.24 9.17
N GLY A 183 0.27 -2.67 9.93
CA GLY A 183 1.66 -2.29 9.69
C GLY A 183 2.19 -2.72 8.31
N PHE A 184 1.56 -3.71 7.66
CA PHE A 184 1.90 -4.11 6.28
C PHE A 184 1.50 -3.07 5.23
N GLN A 185 0.62 -2.14 5.56
CA GLN A 185 0.19 -1.07 4.65
C GLN A 185 1.17 0.13 4.65
N LEU A 186 2.14 0.15 5.58
CA LEU A 186 3.15 1.21 5.65
C LEU A 186 4.35 0.88 4.76
N GLU A 187 4.85 1.89 4.07
CA GLU A 187 6.11 1.78 3.35
C GLU A 187 7.29 1.78 4.32
N LYS A 188 8.37 1.08 3.97
CA LYS A 188 9.61 1.00 4.77
C LYS A 188 10.12 2.37 5.19
N TYR A 189 10.04 3.37 4.31
CA TYR A 189 10.48 4.73 4.62
C TYR A 189 9.61 5.41 5.69
N GLN A 190 8.29 5.12 5.73
CA GLN A 190 7.37 5.65 6.74
C GLN A 190 7.66 5.00 8.09
N ILE A 191 7.91 3.69 8.11
CA ILE A 191 8.33 2.95 9.31
C ILE A 191 9.64 3.53 9.85
N ALA A 192 10.64 3.74 8.98
CA ALA A 192 11.91 4.35 9.36
C ALA A 192 11.75 5.76 9.97
N LYS A 193 10.83 6.59 9.43
CA LYS A 193 10.52 7.89 10.03
C LYS A 193 9.94 7.77 11.44
N ALA A 194 9.00 6.85 11.65
CA ALA A 194 8.41 6.61 12.96
C ALA A 194 9.44 6.09 13.98
N ILE A 195 10.33 5.17 13.56
CA ILE A 195 11.44 4.68 14.37
C ILE A 195 12.40 5.81 14.73
N TYR A 196 12.79 6.64 13.76
CA TYR A 196 13.65 7.80 14.00
C TYR A 196 13.02 8.76 15.02
N HIS A 197 11.72 9.02 14.88
CA HIS A 197 10.99 9.94 15.75
C HIS A 197 10.83 9.41 17.18
N HIS A 198 10.49 8.12 17.32
CA HIS A 198 10.12 7.54 18.62
C HIS A 198 11.24 6.76 19.31
N GLY A 199 12.33 6.43 18.62
CA GLY A 199 13.36 5.49 19.10
C GLY A 199 13.95 5.84 20.47
N LYS A 200 14.31 7.11 20.69
CA LYS A 200 14.80 7.58 22.01
C LYS A 200 13.72 7.47 23.10
N THR A 201 12.46 7.74 22.75
CA THR A 201 11.32 7.62 23.68
C THR A 201 11.03 6.16 24.04
N ILE A 202 11.13 5.24 23.08
CA ILE A 202 10.95 3.79 23.29
C ILE A 202 12.00 3.24 24.25
N ILE A 203 13.29 3.62 24.08
CA ILE A 203 14.36 3.26 25.01
C ILE A 203 14.03 3.72 26.45
N ASN A 204 13.62 4.98 26.58
CA ASN A 204 13.44 5.59 27.90
C ASN A 204 12.15 5.14 28.61
N LYS A 205 11.05 4.98 27.87
CA LYS A 205 9.72 4.68 28.46
C LYS A 205 9.38 3.19 28.43
N SER A 206 9.55 2.54 27.28
CA SER A 206 9.11 1.16 27.09
C SER A 206 10.12 0.16 27.62
N LEU A 207 11.40 0.35 27.29
CA LEU A 207 12.48 -0.53 27.74
C LEU A 207 13.00 -0.18 29.14
N LYS A 208 12.65 1.00 29.66
CA LYS A 208 13.08 1.51 30.98
C LYS A 208 14.59 1.36 31.22
N LEU A 209 15.38 1.52 30.16
CA LEU A 209 16.82 1.36 30.24
C LEU A 209 17.42 2.50 31.05
N ASP A 210 18.27 2.15 32.03
CA ASP A 210 18.90 3.16 32.87
C ASP A 210 19.78 4.08 32.01
N LYS A 211 19.87 5.35 32.39
CA LYS A 211 20.81 6.30 31.76
C LYS A 211 22.25 5.79 31.84
N SER A 212 22.57 5.00 32.86
CA SER A 212 23.88 4.35 33.03
C SER A 212 24.16 3.20 32.06
N SER A 213 23.13 2.58 31.45
CA SER A 213 23.36 1.46 30.53
C SER A 213 24.12 1.91 29.29
N GLU A 214 25.01 1.03 28.83
CA GLU A 214 25.93 1.33 27.75
C GLU A 214 25.19 1.65 26.44
N PRO A 215 25.65 2.65 25.65
CA PRO A 215 24.97 3.04 24.41
C PRO A 215 24.72 1.90 23.42
N ILE A 216 25.68 0.97 23.26
CA ILE A 216 25.54 -0.17 22.33
C ILE A 216 24.48 -1.15 22.82
N GLU A 217 24.47 -1.46 24.12
CA GLU A 217 23.49 -2.35 24.71
C GLU A 217 22.07 -1.80 24.56
N LYS A 218 21.89 -0.48 24.74
CA LYS A 218 20.60 0.19 24.48
C LYS A 218 20.14 0.05 23.03
N VAL A 219 21.06 0.15 22.09
CA VAL A 219 20.76 -0.02 20.65
C VAL A 219 20.43 -1.46 20.32
N MET A 220 21.15 -2.44 20.87
CA MET A 220 20.83 -3.86 20.71
C MET A 220 19.41 -4.17 21.19
N GLN A 221 19.09 -3.79 22.44
CA GLN A 221 17.76 -4.03 23.01
C GLN A 221 16.65 -3.31 22.24
N LEU A 222 16.91 -2.08 21.75
CA LEU A 222 15.96 -1.38 20.89
C LEU A 222 15.72 -2.14 19.58
N VAL A 223 16.78 -2.61 18.91
CA VAL A 223 16.66 -3.32 17.64
C VAL A 223 15.95 -4.66 17.81
N ASP A 224 16.27 -5.40 18.86
CA ASP A 224 15.60 -6.67 19.17
C ASP A 224 14.11 -6.43 19.45
N TYR A 225 13.79 -5.47 20.32
CA TYR A 225 12.41 -5.09 20.60
C TYR A 225 11.66 -4.66 19.34
N LEU A 226 12.26 -3.80 18.51
CA LEU A 226 11.62 -3.38 17.26
C LEU A 226 11.42 -4.56 16.31
N ASN A 227 12.38 -5.47 16.17
CA ASN A 227 12.23 -6.65 15.32
C ASN A 227 11.17 -7.63 15.82
N GLU A 228 10.88 -7.68 17.13
CA GLU A 228 9.76 -8.45 17.67
C GLU A 228 8.40 -7.84 17.29
N GLN A 229 8.31 -6.51 17.23
CA GLN A 229 7.06 -5.82 16.88
C GLN A 229 6.86 -5.68 15.37
N LEU A 230 7.96 -5.57 14.62
CA LEU A 230 7.96 -5.47 13.17
C LEU A 230 7.75 -6.85 12.55
N SER A 231 7.00 -6.90 11.45
CA SER A 231 6.95 -8.12 10.65
C SER A 231 8.31 -8.46 10.04
N SER A 232 8.53 -9.74 9.72
CA SER A 232 9.75 -10.20 9.04
C SER A 232 10.07 -9.48 7.72
N LEU A 233 9.05 -8.95 7.03
CA LEU A 233 9.22 -8.15 5.80
C LEU A 233 9.78 -6.74 6.07
N HIS A 234 9.62 -6.26 7.30
CA HIS A 234 9.98 -4.92 7.75
C HIS A 234 11.00 -4.93 8.89
N SER A 235 11.77 -6.01 9.05
CA SER A 235 12.86 -6.06 10.04
C SER A 235 13.85 -4.90 9.83
N ILE A 236 14.56 -4.51 10.90
CA ILE A 236 15.55 -3.42 10.84
C ILE A 236 16.56 -3.64 9.72
N GLU A 237 17.04 -4.87 9.53
CA GLU A 237 17.93 -5.21 8.42
C GLU A 237 17.29 -4.92 7.06
N LYS A 238 16.02 -5.28 6.87
CA LYS A 238 15.27 -5.04 5.63
C LYS A 238 14.94 -3.57 5.40
N LEU A 239 14.87 -2.76 6.47
CA LEU A 239 14.76 -1.31 6.37
C LEU A 239 16.09 -0.70 5.94
N LEU A 240 17.21 -1.16 6.48
CA LEU A 240 18.55 -0.67 6.10
C LEU A 240 18.97 -1.06 4.67
N GLN A 241 18.38 -2.13 4.12
CA GLN A 241 18.53 -2.51 2.71
C GLN A 241 17.75 -1.58 1.75
N ASP A 242 16.75 -0.85 2.23
CA ASP A 242 16.00 0.11 1.41
C ASP A 242 16.68 1.50 1.44
N PRO A 243 17.07 2.07 0.29
CA PRO A 243 17.82 3.33 0.26
C PRO A 243 17.11 4.51 0.92
N LYS A 244 15.78 4.59 0.81
CA LYS A 244 14.99 5.71 1.37
C LYS A 244 14.87 5.57 2.89
N ALA A 245 14.58 4.37 3.37
CA ALA A 245 14.51 4.08 4.80
C ALA A 245 15.88 4.23 5.47
N LYS A 246 16.94 3.68 4.85
CA LYS A 246 18.32 3.82 5.32
C LYS A 246 18.73 5.28 5.48
N ALA A 247 18.47 6.11 4.47
CA ALA A 247 18.80 7.55 4.53
C ALA A 247 18.10 8.30 5.68
N VAL A 248 16.97 7.79 6.18
CA VAL A 248 16.30 8.32 7.37
C VAL A 248 16.96 7.80 8.64
N LEU A 249 17.18 6.48 8.74
CA LEU A 249 17.79 5.87 9.93
C LEU A 249 19.23 6.33 10.15
N ASP A 250 20.00 6.54 9.08
CA ASP A 250 21.38 7.04 9.14
C ASP A 250 21.51 8.43 9.79
N LYS A 251 20.41 9.19 9.90
CA LYS A 251 20.39 10.47 10.63
C LYS A 251 20.34 10.29 12.14
N SER A 252 19.99 9.09 12.62
CA SER A 252 19.93 8.77 14.04
C SER A 252 21.27 8.23 14.53
N GLU A 253 21.79 8.82 15.60
CA GLU A 253 22.96 8.32 16.33
C GLU A 253 22.80 6.85 16.74
N LEU A 254 21.56 6.41 17.05
CA LEU A 254 21.27 5.03 17.44
C LEU A 254 21.59 4.03 16.31
N PHE A 255 21.21 4.37 15.07
CA PHE A 255 21.40 3.49 13.92
C PHE A 255 22.77 3.68 13.25
N GLN A 256 23.44 4.80 13.49
CA GLN A 256 24.87 4.92 13.21
C GLN A 256 25.67 3.98 14.12
N LEU A 257 25.33 3.93 15.41
CA LEU A 257 25.97 3.02 16.38
C LEU A 257 25.68 1.56 16.05
N TYR A 258 24.44 1.21 15.66
CA TYR A 258 24.08 -0.12 15.18
C TYR A 258 24.93 -0.59 13.99
N GLN A 259 25.28 0.32 13.08
CA GLN A 259 26.06 0.01 11.88
C GLN A 259 27.58 0.05 12.13
N SER A 260 28.03 0.41 13.33
CA SER A 260 29.45 0.51 13.69
C SER A 260 30.13 -0.85 13.76
N GLU A 261 31.46 -0.86 13.59
CA GLU A 261 32.26 -2.09 13.75
C GLU A 261 32.20 -2.63 15.19
N GLU A 262 32.14 -1.75 16.19
CA GLU A 262 32.02 -2.14 17.60
C GLU A 262 30.74 -2.97 17.87
N TYR A 263 29.62 -2.60 17.24
CA TYR A 263 28.40 -3.39 17.29
C TYR A 263 28.60 -4.77 16.65
N LYS A 264 29.22 -4.82 15.46
CA LYS A 264 29.44 -6.08 14.72
C LYS A 264 30.34 -7.03 15.49
N GLU A 265 31.41 -6.53 16.12
CA GLU A 265 32.33 -7.32 16.93
C GLU A 265 31.63 -7.98 18.12
N ARG A 266 30.74 -7.24 18.82
CA ARG A 266 29.98 -7.79 19.95
C ARG A 266 28.87 -8.74 19.53
N HIS A 267 28.27 -8.53 18.36
CA HIS A 267 27.24 -9.40 17.81
C HIS A 267 27.82 -10.69 17.18
N GLN A 268 29.08 -10.64 16.70
CA GLN A 268 29.78 -11.77 16.09
C GLN A 268 30.73 -12.50 17.04
N ALA A 269 31.03 -11.97 18.23
CA ALA A 269 31.84 -12.66 19.22
C ALA A 269 31.13 -13.95 19.67
N PRO A 270 31.63 -15.16 19.33
CA PRO A 270 31.13 -16.37 19.94
C PRO A 270 31.46 -16.33 21.44
N ALA A 271 30.70 -17.05 22.25
CA ALA A 271 31.00 -17.33 23.65
C ALA A 271 32.34 -18.11 23.78
N ALA A 272 33.47 -17.46 23.52
CA ALA A 272 34.81 -18.00 23.64
C ALA A 272 35.37 -17.59 24.99
N GLN A 273 34.79 -18.13 26.06
CA GLN A 273 35.43 -18.21 27.37
C GLN A 273 34.67 -19.17 28.29
N THR A 274 34.70 -20.47 27.96
CA THR A 274 34.56 -21.53 28.97
C THR A 274 35.88 -22.27 29.08
N ILE A 275 36.77 -21.65 29.86
CA ILE A 275 37.76 -22.23 30.78
C ILE A 275 38.22 -23.67 30.46
N LYS A 276 39.45 -23.82 29.94
CA LYS A 276 40.25 -25.03 30.21
C LYS A 276 40.81 -24.92 31.61
N VAL A 277 40.20 -25.62 32.57
CA VAL A 277 40.84 -25.94 33.84
C VAL A 277 41.76 -27.15 33.56
N TYR A 278 43.06 -26.95 33.75
CA TYR A 278 44.03 -28.03 33.90
C TYR A 278 44.11 -28.42 35.38
#